data_AF-A0AAU8GCS5-F1
#
_entry.id   AF-A0AAU8GCS5-F1
#
_cell.length_a   1.000
_cell.length_b   1.000
_cell.length_c   1.000
_cell.angle_alpha   90.00
_cell.angle_beta   90.00
_cell.angle_gamma   90.00
#
_symmetry.space_group_name_H-M   'P 1'
#
loop_
_entity.id
_entity.type
_entity.pdbx_description
1 polymer ?
#
loop_
_entity_poly.entity_id
_entity_poly.type
_entity_poly.pdbx_seq_one_letter_code
_entity_poly.pdbx_strand_id
1 'polypeptide(L)'
;MNGTPELLYEDTPPSAAGLVAAVVAFLIIGDLLLGFFIPEILGIMAVTAVFEAALFYFIVPRKYQVMSDRLRIRLGGPIKMDMPFSTIKEARPGKGTEAWVYWGLRLATSSRGVVEIIRRGGGLDAVISPRDRETFLEQLNLAMAAAGGGLKTTTIRLN
;
A
#
# COMPACT_ATOMS: atom_id res chain seq x y z
N MET A 1 25.90 10.61 10.58
CA MET A 1 26.14 10.01 9.26
C MET A 1 25.06 10.52 8.30
N ASN A 2 25.40 11.46 7.42
CA ASN A 2 24.47 11.99 6.40
C ASN A 2 24.56 11.13 5.14
N GLY A 3 24.10 9.89 5.24
CA GLY A 3 23.89 9.01 4.08
C GLY A 3 22.44 9.12 3.63
N THR A 4 22.20 9.28 2.33
CA THR A 4 20.87 9.07 1.77
C THR A 4 20.37 7.68 2.15
N PRO A 5 19.09 7.52 2.54
CA PRO A 5 18.53 6.21 2.89
C PRO A 5 18.72 5.23 1.74
N GLU A 6 19.37 4.10 2.03
CA GLU A 6 19.68 3.07 1.03
C GLU A 6 18.47 2.18 0.80
N LEU A 7 18.25 1.77 -0.46
CA LEU A 7 17.23 0.79 -0.83
C LEU A 7 17.74 -0.62 -0.57
N LEU A 8 17.11 -1.31 0.38
CA LEU A 8 17.47 -2.68 0.75
C LEU A 8 16.66 -3.69 -0.05
N TYR A 9 15.36 -3.44 -0.22
CA TYR A 9 14.46 -4.34 -0.92
C TYR A 9 13.30 -3.57 -1.59
N GLU A 10 12.89 -4.02 -2.77
CA GLU A 10 11.74 -3.47 -3.50
C GLU A 10 10.83 -4.61 -3.93
N ASP A 11 9.54 -4.46 -3.65
CA ASP A 11 8.49 -5.34 -4.16
C ASP A 11 7.41 -4.53 -4.88
N THR A 12 6.70 -5.21 -5.78
CA THR A 12 5.56 -4.66 -6.53
C THR A 12 4.27 -5.30 -6.03
N PRO A 13 3.15 -4.56 -5.96
CA PRO A 13 1.87 -5.18 -5.65
C PRO A 13 1.55 -6.27 -6.70
N PRO A 14 0.88 -7.38 -6.30
CA PRO A 14 0.43 -8.39 -7.24
C PRO A 14 -0.53 -7.77 -8.27
N SER A 15 -0.74 -8.49 -9.37
CA SER A 15 -1.57 -8.11 -10.53
C SER A 15 -3.06 -7.82 -10.22
N ALA A 16 -3.46 -7.74 -8.96
CA ALA A 16 -4.74 -7.19 -8.54
C ALA A 16 -4.90 -5.70 -8.87
N ALA A 17 -3.83 -5.02 -9.33
CA ALA A 17 -3.94 -3.83 -10.18
C ALA A 17 -4.93 -4.01 -11.34
N GLY A 18 -5.14 -5.24 -11.85
CA GLY A 18 -6.11 -5.55 -12.89
C GLY A 18 -7.56 -5.41 -12.46
N LEU A 19 -7.93 -5.79 -11.22
CA LEU A 19 -9.31 -5.59 -10.73
C LEU A 19 -9.58 -4.10 -10.50
N VAL A 20 -8.64 -3.40 -9.87
CA VAL A 20 -8.76 -1.94 -9.68
C VAL A 20 -8.83 -1.24 -11.03
N ALA A 21 -7.96 -1.59 -11.99
CA ALA A 21 -8.02 -1.05 -13.34
C ALA A 21 -9.32 -1.39 -14.07
N ALA A 22 -9.89 -2.58 -13.88
CA ALA A 22 -11.18 -2.95 -14.45
C ALA A 22 -12.33 -2.12 -13.87
N VAL A 23 -12.34 -1.88 -12.56
CA VAL A 23 -13.32 -0.99 -11.90
C VAL A 23 -13.18 0.43 -12.44
N VAL A 24 -11.96 0.96 -12.53
CA VAL A 24 -11.70 2.30 -13.08
C VAL A 24 -12.15 2.40 -14.54
N ALA A 25 -11.82 1.41 -15.36
CA ALA A 25 -12.24 1.36 -16.75
C ALA A 25 -13.77 1.31 -16.87
N PHE A 26 -14.44 0.52 -16.02
CA PHE A 26 -15.89 0.43 -15.99
C PHE A 26 -16.54 1.78 -15.62
N LEU A 27 -16.02 2.49 -14.62
CA LEU A 27 -16.53 3.81 -14.23
C LEU A 27 -16.35 4.84 -15.36
N ILE A 28 -15.15 4.92 -15.92
CA ILE A 28 -14.86 5.83 -17.05
C ILE A 28 -15.76 5.53 -18.25
N ILE A 29 -15.93 4.25 -18.61
CA ILE A 29 -16.81 3.86 -19.72
C ILE A 29 -18.26 4.23 -19.40
N GLY A 30 -18.72 3.99 -18.16
CA GLY A 30 -20.05 4.38 -17.70
C GLY A 30 -20.29 5.88 -17.84
N ASP A 31 -19.33 6.69 -17.41
CA ASP A 31 -19.38 8.15 -17.50
C ASP A 31 -19.50 8.63 -18.95
N LEU A 32 -18.64 8.11 -19.83
CA LEU A 32 -18.63 8.48 -21.24
C LEU A 32 -19.87 8.00 -21.98
N LEU A 33 -20.39 6.81 -21.66
CA LEU A 33 -21.66 6.31 -22.21
C LEU A 33 -22.83 7.19 -21.77
N LEU A 34 -22.88 7.58 -20.50
CA LEU A 34 -23.95 8.45 -20.01
C LEU A 34 -23.89 9.83 -20.69
N GLY A 35 -22.69 10.40 -20.82
CA GLY A 35 -22.48 11.64 -21.57
C GLY A 35 -22.81 11.53 -23.07
N PHE A 36 -22.65 10.34 -23.66
CA PHE A 36 -23.04 10.08 -25.04
C PHE A 36 -24.57 10.04 -25.21
N PHE A 37 -25.31 9.47 -24.26
CA PHE A 37 -26.78 9.43 -24.30
C PHE A 37 -27.44 10.74 -23.89
N ILE A 38 -26.75 11.57 -23.10
CA ILE A 38 -27.24 12.86 -22.61
C ILE A 38 -26.17 13.93 -22.93
N PRO A 39 -26.18 14.49 -24.16
CA PRO A 39 -25.12 15.39 -24.62
C PRO A 39 -24.92 16.63 -23.75
N GLU A 40 -25.97 17.10 -23.08
CA GLU A 40 -25.96 18.26 -22.19
C GLU A 40 -24.99 18.11 -21.01
N ILE A 41 -24.69 16.86 -20.59
CA ILE A 41 -23.80 16.57 -19.48
C ILE A 41 -22.44 16.00 -19.92
N LEU A 42 -22.20 15.82 -21.22
CA LEU A 42 -20.98 15.20 -21.74
C LEU A 42 -19.71 15.86 -21.19
N GLY A 43 -19.68 17.20 -21.14
CA GLY A 43 -18.53 17.94 -20.61
C GLY A 43 -18.28 17.64 -19.13
N ILE A 44 -19.34 17.54 -18.32
CA ILE A 44 -19.24 17.21 -16.89
C ILE A 44 -18.75 15.77 -16.73
N MET A 45 -19.35 14.81 -17.45
CA MET A 45 -18.96 13.39 -17.38
C MET A 45 -17.52 13.16 -17.83
N ALA A 46 -17.04 13.88 -18.86
CA ALA A 46 -15.65 13.81 -19.28
C ALA A 46 -14.68 14.31 -18.20
N VAL A 47 -15.02 15.41 -17.52
CA VAL A 47 -14.23 15.93 -16.39
C VAL A 47 -14.25 14.94 -15.21
N THR A 48 -15.41 14.36 -14.90
CA THR A 48 -15.55 13.33 -13.85
C THR A 48 -14.65 12.13 -14.16
N ALA A 49 -14.72 11.57 -15.37
CA ALA A 49 -13.90 10.44 -15.77
C ALA A 49 -12.39 10.71 -15.66
N VAL A 50 -11.95 11.92 -16.06
CA VAL A 50 -10.54 12.34 -15.90
C VAL A 50 -10.17 12.45 -14.42
N PHE A 51 -11.05 13.02 -13.59
CA PHE A 51 -10.83 13.15 -12.16
C PHE A 51 -10.75 11.79 -11.45
N GLU A 52 -11.64 10.86 -11.80
CA GLU A 52 -11.60 9.48 -11.30
C GLU A 52 -10.29 8.79 -11.69
N ALA A 53 -9.90 8.85 -12.97
CA ALA A 53 -8.65 8.29 -13.44
C ALA A 53 -7.45 8.85 -12.67
N ALA A 54 -7.42 10.18 -12.46
CA ALA A 54 -6.38 10.85 -11.70
C ALA A 54 -6.37 10.40 -10.23
N LEU A 55 -7.54 10.35 -9.58
CA LEU A 55 -7.67 9.92 -8.19
C LEU A 55 -7.10 8.51 -8.00
N PHE A 56 -7.54 7.56 -8.83
CA PHE A 56 -7.04 6.18 -8.78
C PHE A 56 -5.55 6.09 -9.08
N TYR A 57 -5.04 6.88 -10.03
CA TYR A 57 -3.61 6.96 -10.31
C TYR A 57 -2.81 7.35 -9.06
N PHE A 58 -3.29 8.31 -8.27
CA PHE A 58 -2.58 8.84 -7.10
C PHE A 58 -2.71 8.00 -5.84
N ILE A 59 -3.78 7.22 -5.67
CA ILE A 59 -3.99 6.41 -4.45
C ILE A 59 -3.48 4.97 -4.58
N VAL A 60 -3.40 4.43 -5.80
CA VAL A 60 -3.01 3.02 -6.01
C VAL A 60 -1.49 2.86 -5.79
N PRO A 61 -1.07 1.96 -4.89
CA PRO A 61 0.34 1.67 -4.70
C PRO A 61 0.95 1.06 -5.96
N ARG A 62 2.17 1.47 -6.26
CA ARG A 62 2.95 0.96 -7.38
C ARG A 62 4.17 0.15 -6.94
N LYS A 63 4.77 0.55 -5.81
CA LYS A 63 5.95 -0.12 -5.25
C LYS A 63 5.96 -0.04 -3.73
N TYR A 64 6.47 -1.09 -3.10
CA TYR A 64 6.79 -1.15 -1.69
C TYR A 64 8.31 -1.27 -1.56
N GLN A 65 8.93 -0.35 -0.84
CA GLN A 65 10.39 -0.23 -0.73
C GLN A 65 10.80 -0.28 0.74
N VAL A 66 11.56 -1.30 1.11
CA VAL A 66 12.22 -1.36 2.42
C VAL A 66 13.53 -0.59 2.29
N MET A 67 13.62 0.53 2.98
CA MET A 67 14.81 1.37 3.03
C MET A 67 15.61 1.04 4.29
N SER A 68 16.84 1.55 4.42
CA SER A 68 17.67 1.34 5.61
C SER A 68 17.06 1.89 6.91
N ASP A 69 16.16 2.87 6.85
CA ASP A 69 15.60 3.54 8.03
C ASP A 69 14.06 3.64 8.05
N ARG A 70 13.40 3.26 6.96
CA ARG A 70 11.95 3.42 6.79
C ARG A 70 11.39 2.42 5.79
N LEU A 71 10.10 2.18 5.90
CA LEU A 71 9.31 1.60 4.83
C LEU A 71 8.75 2.72 3.96
N ARG A 72 8.96 2.66 2.65
CA ARG A 72 8.45 3.62 1.67
C ARG A 72 7.44 2.96 0.75
N ILE A 73 6.25 3.54 0.65
CA ILE A 73 5.22 3.12 -0.30
C ILE A 73 5.15 4.17 -1.39
N ARG A 74 5.47 3.79 -2.64
CA ARG A 74 5.32 4.68 -3.79
C ARG A 74 3.95 4.50 -4.41
N LEU A 75 3.22 5.60 -4.54
CA LEU A 75 1.94 5.66 -5.24
C LEU A 75 2.19 6.15 -6.68
N GLY A 76 1.15 6.61 -7.39
CA GLY A 76 1.33 7.26 -8.69
C GLY A 76 2.06 8.60 -8.62
N GLY A 77 2.85 8.90 -9.66
CA GLY A 77 3.55 10.17 -9.81
C GLY A 77 4.63 10.42 -8.75
N PRO A 78 4.77 11.65 -8.22
CA PRO A 78 5.75 11.98 -7.18
C PRO A 78 5.29 11.61 -5.76
N ILE A 79 4.10 11.05 -5.60
CA ILE A 79 3.52 10.78 -4.28
C ILE A 79 4.15 9.54 -3.67
N LYS A 80 4.62 9.69 -2.43
CA LYS A 80 5.21 8.63 -1.61
C LYS A 80 4.76 8.77 -0.17
N MET A 81 4.56 7.63 0.48
CA MET A 81 4.28 7.56 1.91
C MET A 81 5.47 6.90 2.60
N ASP A 82 6.17 7.68 3.42
CA ASP A 82 7.35 7.24 4.17
C ASP A 82 6.94 6.94 5.62
N MET A 83 7.24 5.72 6.08
CA MET A 83 6.96 5.23 7.43
C MET A 83 8.28 4.86 8.12
N PRO A 84 8.85 5.74 8.94
CA PRO A 84 10.08 5.46 9.69
C PRO A 84 9.90 4.22 10.58
N PHE A 85 10.93 3.38 10.67
CA PHE A 85 10.88 2.14 11.47
C PHE A 85 10.61 2.40 12.97
N SER A 86 11.04 3.56 13.49
CA SER A 86 10.72 3.99 14.86
C SER A 86 9.21 4.08 15.14
N THR A 87 8.41 4.25 14.09
CA THR A 87 6.95 4.36 14.18
C THR A 87 6.24 3.05 13.89
N ILE A 88 6.96 2.00 13.51
CA ILE A 88 6.41 0.67 13.26
C ILE A 88 6.52 -0.14 14.56
N LYS A 89 5.40 -0.64 15.04
CA LYS A 89 5.35 -1.52 16.22
C LYS A 89 5.70 -2.94 15.80
N GLU A 90 5.04 -3.42 14.77
CA GLU A 90 5.15 -4.77 14.24
C GLU A 90 4.61 -4.83 12.81
N ALA A 91 5.13 -5.75 12.02
CA ALA A 91 4.59 -6.11 10.72
C ALA A 91 4.25 -7.60 10.74
N ARG A 92 3.02 -7.97 10.39
CA ARG A 92 2.54 -9.35 10.50
C ARG A 92 1.70 -9.74 9.28
N PRO A 93 1.59 -11.05 8.99
CA PRO A 93 0.62 -11.54 8.01
C PRO A 93 -0.80 -11.13 8.42
N GLY A 94 -1.51 -10.41 7.55
CA GLY A 94 -2.90 -10.03 7.79
C GLY A 94 -3.85 -11.16 7.42
N LYS A 95 -4.96 -11.29 8.17
CA LYS A 95 -6.10 -12.13 7.77
C LYS A 95 -7.10 -11.25 7.03
N GLY A 96 -7.37 -11.55 5.76
CA GLY A 96 -8.24 -10.73 4.90
C GLY A 96 -9.67 -10.45 5.44
N THR A 97 -10.08 -11.13 6.52
CA THR A 97 -11.40 -11.06 7.17
C THR A 97 -11.46 -10.21 8.44
N GLU A 98 -10.34 -9.79 9.06
CA GLU A 98 -10.36 -8.86 10.23
C GLU A 98 -10.56 -7.39 9.80
N ALA A 99 -10.94 -7.17 8.53
CA ALA A 99 -10.85 -5.91 7.82
C ALA A 99 -12.06 -4.96 7.95
N TRP A 100 -12.98 -5.22 8.88
CA TRP A 100 -14.18 -4.39 9.10
C TRP A 100 -14.06 -3.46 10.31
N VAL A 101 -13.02 -3.61 11.14
CA VAL A 101 -12.67 -2.71 12.27
C VAL A 101 -11.24 -2.19 12.08
N TYR A 102 -10.90 -1.77 10.86
CA TYR A 102 -9.56 -1.27 10.55
C TYR A 102 -9.56 0.26 10.50
N TRP A 103 -9.05 0.90 11.55
CA TRP A 103 -8.89 2.36 11.63
C TRP A 103 -7.66 2.89 10.85
N GLY A 104 -7.14 2.11 9.91
CA GLY A 104 -5.90 2.38 9.18
C GLY A 104 -6.08 2.55 7.66
N LEU A 105 -5.01 2.94 6.97
CA LEU A 105 -4.97 3.09 5.52
C LEU A 105 -4.87 1.72 4.81
N ARG A 106 -5.93 1.34 4.10
CA ARG A 106 -5.96 0.10 3.32
C ARG A 106 -5.45 0.33 1.91
N LEU A 107 -4.17 -0.01 1.71
CA LEU A 107 -3.46 0.03 0.43
C LEU A 107 -3.28 -1.37 -0.17
N ALA A 108 -3.94 -2.39 0.37
CA ALA A 108 -3.93 -3.73 -0.17
C ALA A 108 -4.78 -3.78 -1.44
N THR A 109 -4.12 -3.99 -2.58
CA THR A 109 -4.78 -4.17 -3.87
C THR A 109 -5.25 -5.60 -4.08
N SER A 110 -4.75 -6.56 -3.29
CA SER A 110 -5.11 -7.98 -3.33
C SER A 110 -5.52 -8.51 -1.97
N SER A 111 -6.39 -9.52 -1.96
CA SER A 111 -6.70 -10.33 -0.76
C SER A 111 -5.65 -11.41 -0.47
N ARG A 112 -4.72 -11.67 -1.41
CA ARG A 112 -3.59 -12.59 -1.22
C ARG A 112 -2.35 -11.85 -0.77
N GLY A 113 -1.55 -12.48 0.09
CA GLY A 113 -0.26 -11.93 0.52
C GLY A 113 -0.38 -10.68 1.40
N VAL A 114 -1.50 -10.50 2.12
CA VAL A 114 -1.75 -9.32 2.94
C VAL A 114 -0.74 -9.22 4.09
N VAL A 115 -0.19 -8.03 4.28
CA VAL A 115 0.65 -7.63 5.41
C VAL A 115 0.01 -6.44 6.11
N GLU A 116 -0.16 -6.59 7.42
CA GLU A 116 -0.57 -5.52 8.33
C GLU A 116 0.68 -4.90 8.96
N ILE A 117 0.78 -3.58 8.86
CA ILE A 117 1.82 -2.76 9.49
C ILE A 117 1.14 -1.99 10.61
N ILE A 118 1.43 -2.36 11.85
CA ILE A 118 0.86 -1.75 13.04
C ILE A 118 1.80 -0.64 13.49
N ARG A 119 1.27 0.56 13.72
CA ARG A 119 2.07 1.74 14.11
C ARG A 119 2.08 1.99 15.61
N ARG A 120 3.17 2.60 16.10
CA ARG A 120 3.31 3.06 17.49
C ARG A 120 2.64 4.43 17.64
N GLY A 121 2.04 4.69 18.80
CA GLY A 121 1.62 6.03 19.21
C GLY A 121 0.38 6.60 18.52
N GLY A 122 -0.53 5.76 18.05
CA GLY A 122 -1.82 6.19 17.46
C GLY A 122 -1.73 6.65 16.00
N GLY A 123 -0.62 6.39 15.31
CA GLY A 123 -0.55 6.57 13.86
C GLY A 123 -1.48 5.59 13.12
N LEU A 124 -1.94 5.97 11.93
CA LEU A 124 -2.77 5.12 11.07
C LEU A 124 -2.01 3.84 10.71
N ASP A 125 -2.55 2.69 11.10
CA ASP A 125 -2.06 1.38 10.66
C ASP A 125 -2.17 1.28 9.14
N ALA A 126 -1.32 0.47 8.50
CA ALA A 126 -1.37 0.29 7.05
C ALA A 126 -1.56 -1.17 6.70
N VAL A 127 -2.46 -1.46 5.75
CA VAL A 127 -2.57 -2.78 5.14
C VAL A 127 -2.03 -2.71 3.73
N ILE A 128 -1.06 -3.55 3.41
CA ILE A 128 -0.50 -3.67 2.07
C ILE A 128 -0.59 -5.12 1.58
N SER A 129 -0.45 -5.31 0.28
CA SER A 129 -0.38 -6.65 -0.32
C SER A 129 0.86 -6.73 -1.19
N PRO A 130 2.05 -7.04 -0.64
CA PRO A 130 3.22 -7.40 -1.42
C PRO A 130 2.95 -8.64 -2.29
N ARG A 131 3.75 -8.81 -3.35
CA ARG A 131 3.66 -9.97 -4.23
C ARG A 131 4.22 -11.22 -3.55
N ASP A 132 5.32 -11.06 -2.82
CA ASP A 132 5.90 -12.09 -1.97
C ASP A 132 5.87 -11.64 -0.51
N ARG A 133 4.84 -12.08 0.21
CA ARG A 133 4.63 -11.73 1.62
C ARG A 133 5.78 -12.18 2.51
N GLU A 134 6.31 -13.36 2.29
CA GLU A 134 7.28 -13.98 3.19
C GLU A 134 8.62 -13.28 3.04
N THR A 135 9.10 -13.13 1.80
CA THR A 135 10.32 -12.37 1.50
C THR A 135 10.19 -10.92 1.96
N PHE A 136 9.05 -10.26 1.72
CA PHE A 136 8.84 -8.88 2.17
C PHE A 136 8.94 -8.74 3.70
N LEU A 137 8.28 -9.62 4.45
CA LEU A 137 8.30 -9.59 5.92
C LEU A 137 9.69 -9.89 6.47
N GLU A 138 10.41 -10.85 5.88
CA GLU A 138 11.78 -11.17 6.27
C GLU A 138 12.69 -9.95 6.08
N GLN A 139 12.69 -9.35 4.89
CA GLN A 139 13.52 -8.18 4.59
C GLN A 139 13.16 -6.97 5.46
N LEU A 140 11.87 -6.75 5.72
CA LEU A 140 11.42 -5.69 6.60
C LEU A 140 11.89 -5.91 8.05
N ASN A 141 11.79 -7.14 8.56
CA ASN A 141 12.24 -7.47 9.92
C ASN A 141 13.77 -7.34 10.06
N LEU A 142 14.53 -7.80 9.06
CA LEU A 142 15.99 -7.63 9.04
C LEU A 142 16.38 -6.15 9.04
N ALA A 143 15.72 -5.33 8.23
CA ALA A 143 15.97 -3.89 8.16
C ALA A 143 15.61 -3.17 9.48
N MET A 144 14.47 -3.52 10.10
CA MET A 144 14.08 -2.95 11.39
C MET A 144 15.06 -3.33 12.51
N ALA A 145 15.53 -4.58 12.53
CA ALA A 145 16.53 -5.04 13.49
C ALA A 145 17.88 -4.31 13.30
N ALA A 146 18.35 -4.16 12.06
CA ALA A 146 19.57 -3.43 11.74
C ALA A 146 19.49 -1.94 12.11
N ALA A 147 18.30 -1.33 11.98
CA ALA A 147 18.07 0.07 12.32
C ALA A 147 17.89 0.33 13.83
N GLY A 148 17.99 -0.69 14.69
CA GLY A 148 17.74 -0.56 16.14
C GLY A 148 16.25 -0.41 16.51
N GLY A 149 15.34 -0.65 15.56
CA GLY A 149 13.90 -0.69 15.76
C GLY A 149 13.50 -1.96 16.49
N GLY A 150 13.44 -1.90 17.82
CA GLY A 150 13.35 -3.05 18.71
C GLY A 150 12.36 -4.15 18.32
N LEU A 151 12.90 -5.35 18.15
CA LEU A 151 12.22 -6.62 18.37
C LEU A 151 12.81 -7.23 19.63
N LYS A 152 11.99 -7.37 20.68
CA LYS A 152 12.26 -8.36 21.72
C LYS A 152 12.12 -9.71 21.06
N THR A 153 13.23 -10.42 20.90
CA THR A 153 13.29 -11.81 20.48
C THR A 153 12.35 -12.64 21.34
N THR A 154 11.17 -13.00 20.83
CA THR A 154 10.37 -14.07 21.44
C THR A 154 11.09 -15.37 21.10
N THR A 155 12.00 -15.76 21.98
CA THR A 155 12.60 -17.09 21.99
C THR A 155 11.47 -18.10 22.16
N ILE A 156 11.10 -18.77 21.07
CA ILE A 156 10.26 -19.96 21.13
C ILE A 156 11.11 -21.03 21.82
N ARG A 157 10.88 -21.25 23.12
CA ARG A 157 11.34 -22.45 23.79
C ARG A 157 10.46 -23.59 23.30
N LEU A 158 11.02 -24.44 22.46
CA LEU A 158 10.50 -25.78 22.24
C LEU A 158 10.74 -26.56 23.54
N ASN A 159 9.65 -27.01 24.14
CA ASN A 159 9.65 -28.06 25.16
C ASN A 159 9.27 -29.37 24.47
#